data_AF-A0A2E0HHL5-F1
#
_entry.id   AF-A0A2E0HHL5-F1
#
_cell.length_a   1.000
_cell.length_b   1.000
_cell.length_c   1.000
_cell.angle_alpha   90.00
_cell.angle_beta   90.00
_cell.angle_gamma   90.00
#
_symmetry.space_group_name_H-M   'P 1'
#
loop_
_entity.id
_entity.type
_entity.pdbx_description
1 polymer ?
#
loop_
_entity_poly.entity_id
_entity_poly.type
_entity_poly.pdbx_seq_one_letter_code
_entity_poly.pdbx_strand_id
1 'polypeptide(L)'
;MGRPTTEELKLALAEAGRMREQGEDPHHLAKCLLNHDYRLKLHEQLHQQVERYLHSGQSSTEHSKLTRLLEKIDSEERHPGLGSH
;
A
#
# COMPACT_ATOMS: atom_id res chain seq x y z
N MET A 1 -10.88 6.87 17.66
CA MET A 1 -10.65 7.54 16.37
C MET A 1 -11.56 6.90 15.34
N GLY A 2 -12.24 7.69 14.49
CA GLY A 2 -13.11 7.18 13.43
C GLY A 2 -12.34 6.88 12.13
N ARG A 3 -12.82 5.91 11.35
CA ARG A 3 -12.28 5.65 10.00
C ARG A 3 -12.65 6.83 9.10
N PRO A 4 -11.70 7.42 8.35
CA PRO A 4 -12.01 8.48 7.40
C PRO A 4 -12.97 7.96 6.33
N THR A 5 -13.85 8.83 5.87
CA THR A 5 -14.64 8.62 4.65
C THR A 5 -13.72 8.61 3.43
N THR A 6 -14.22 8.07 2.32
CA THR A 6 -13.50 8.06 1.04
C THR A 6 -13.10 9.48 0.60
N GLU A 7 -13.97 10.47 0.82
CA GLU A 7 -13.69 11.85 0.43
C GLU A 7 -12.63 12.50 1.34
N GLU A 8 -12.71 12.28 2.65
CA GLU A 8 -11.67 12.76 3.59
C GLU A 8 -10.30 12.17 3.26
N LEU A 9 -10.23 10.87 2.96
CA LEU A 9 -8.99 10.22 2.56
C LEU A 9 -8.47 10.80 1.23
N LYS A 10 -9.34 10.99 0.24
CA LYS A 10 -8.97 11.56 -1.06
C LYS A 10 -8.40 12.97 -0.93
N LEU A 11 -9.04 13.83 -0.13
CA LEU A 11 -8.57 15.18 0.15
C LEU A 11 -7.21 15.16 0.87
N ALA A 12 -7.04 14.29 1.87
CA ALA A 12 -5.78 14.16 2.59
C ALA A 12 -4.63 13.68 1.70
N LEU A 13 -4.88 12.74 0.79
CA LEU A 13 -3.88 12.27 -0.18
C LEU A 13 -3.50 13.35 -1.19
N ALA A 14 -4.47 14.15 -1.66
CA ALA A 14 -4.22 15.26 -2.56
C ALA A 14 -3.33 16.32 -1.90
N GLU A 15 -3.63 16.68 -0.65
CA GLU A 15 -2.83 17.63 0.12
C GLU A 15 -1.42 17.09 0.41
N ALA A 16 -1.29 15.81 0.76
CA ALA A 16 0.01 15.18 0.90
C ALA A 16 0.83 15.23 -0.40
N GLY A 17 0.19 15.02 -1.56
CA GLY A 17 0.82 15.21 -2.87
C GLY A 17 1.38 16.63 -3.03
N ARG A 18 0.54 17.63 -2.77
CA ARG A 18 0.93 19.06 -2.83
C ARG A 18 2.11 19.37 -1.91
N MET A 19 2.05 18.93 -0.64
CA MET A 19 3.13 19.15 0.34
C MET A 19 4.47 18.60 -0.16
N ARG A 20 4.46 17.41 -0.78
CA ARG A 20 5.68 16.80 -1.34
C ARG A 20 6.24 17.58 -2.53
N GLU A 21 5.36 18.03 -3.42
CA GLU A 21 5.74 18.79 -4.62
C GLU A 21 6.32 20.16 -4.27
N GLN A 22 5.79 20.81 -3.23
CA GLN A 22 6.19 22.15 -2.81
C GLN A 22 7.30 22.16 -1.75
N GLY A 23 7.73 20.98 -1.29
CA GLY A 23 8.74 20.86 -0.22
C GLY A 23 8.21 21.24 1.17
N GLU A 24 6.89 21.32 1.33
CA GLU A 24 6.19 21.67 2.58
C GLU A 24 5.91 20.43 3.45
N ASP A 25 6.86 19.50 3.51
CA ASP A 25 6.75 18.26 4.29
C ASP A 25 7.89 18.14 5.33
N PRO A 26 8.03 19.12 6.25
CA PRO A 26 9.18 19.21 7.15
C PRO A 26 9.26 18.04 8.15
N HIS A 27 8.12 17.42 8.43
CA HIS A 27 8.01 16.28 9.36
C HIS A 27 7.71 14.96 8.66
N HIS A 28 7.81 14.93 7.32
CA HIS A 28 7.59 13.73 6.51
C HIS A 28 6.18 13.10 6.65
N LEU A 29 5.20 13.88 7.11
CA LEU A 29 3.81 13.42 7.25
C LEU A 29 3.22 13.05 5.88
N ALA A 30 3.47 13.88 4.88
CA ALA A 30 2.97 13.62 3.53
C ALA A 30 3.68 12.40 2.91
N LYS A 31 5.01 12.32 3.05
CA LYS A 31 5.79 11.15 2.62
C LYS A 31 5.27 9.87 3.26
N CYS A 32 5.04 9.89 4.57
CA CYS A 32 4.52 8.74 5.31
C CYS A 32 3.10 8.39 4.85
N LEU A 33 2.17 9.34 4.81
CA LEU A 33 0.78 9.07 4.42
C LEU A 33 0.68 8.45 3.02
N LEU A 34 1.39 9.01 2.03
CA LEU A 34 1.41 8.49 0.66
C LEU A 34 2.03 7.09 0.59
N ASN A 35 3.11 6.85 1.33
CA ASN A 35 3.73 5.53 1.39
C ASN A 35 2.80 4.49 2.04
N HIS A 36 2.12 4.85 3.13
CA HIS A 36 1.16 3.95 3.78
C HIS A 36 -0.04 3.66 2.89
N ASP A 37 -0.59 4.65 2.18
CA ASP A 37 -1.69 4.44 1.22
C ASP A 37 -1.28 3.50 0.09
N TYR A 38 -0.09 3.68 -0.47
CA TYR A 38 0.45 2.77 -1.48
C TYR A 38 0.60 1.33 -0.96
N ARG A 39 1.22 1.15 0.22
CA ARG A 39 1.40 -0.18 0.84
C ARG A 39 0.07 -0.82 1.20
N LEU A 40 -0.88 -0.06 1.74
CA LEU A 40 -2.22 -0.55 2.07
C LEU A 40 -2.92 -1.10 0.82
N LYS A 41 -2.85 -0.40 -0.31
CA LYS A 41 -3.40 -0.88 -1.59
C LYS A 41 -2.76 -2.19 -2.07
N LEU A 42 -1.47 -2.41 -1.81
CA LEU A 42 -0.82 -3.70 -2.11
C LEU A 42 -1.36 -4.82 -1.22
N HIS A 43 -1.58 -4.56 0.07
CA HIS A 43 -2.17 -5.54 0.99
C HIS A 43 -3.65 -5.84 0.66
N GLU A 44 -4.42 -4.84 0.24
CA GLU A 44 -5.79 -5.04 -0.26
C GLU A 44 -5.79 -5.92 -1.52
N GLN A 45 -4.84 -5.69 -2.45
CA GLN A 45 -4.67 -6.56 -3.61
C GLN A 45 -4.28 -7.98 -3.21
N LEU A 46 -3.41 -8.14 -2.19
CA LEU A 46 -3.02 -9.45 -1.66
C LEU A 46 -4.22 -10.19 -1.11
N HIS A 47 -5.05 -9.53 -0.30
CA HIS A 47 -6.27 -10.12 0.25
C HIS A 47 -7.17 -10.66 -0.87
N GLN A 48 -7.47 -9.84 -1.88
CA GLN A 48 -8.29 -10.26 -3.02
C GLN A 48 -7.65 -11.40 -3.82
N GLN A 49 -6.32 -11.41 -3.97
CA GLN A 49 -5.62 -12.45 -4.70
C GLN A 49 -5.60 -13.78 -3.94
N VAL A 50 -5.48 -13.73 -2.61
CA VAL A 50 -5.60 -14.92 -1.74
C VAL A 50 -7.01 -15.49 -1.84
N GLU A 51 -8.04 -14.65 -1.77
CA GLU A 51 -9.42 -15.10 -1.97
C GLU A 51 -9.59 -15.78 -3.33
N ARG A 52 -9.13 -15.16 -4.43
CA ARG A 52 -9.20 -15.78 -5.76
C ARG A 52 -8.47 -17.12 -5.82
N TYR A 53 -7.27 -17.20 -5.26
CA TYR A 53 -6.50 -18.44 -5.22
C TYR A 53 -7.26 -19.56 -4.51
N LEU A 54 -7.82 -19.29 -3.33
CA LEU A 54 -8.60 -20.25 -2.55
C LEU A 54 -9.86 -20.70 -3.29
N HIS A 55 -10.63 -19.77 -3.86
CA HIS A 55 -11.86 -20.08 -4.59
C HIS A 55 -11.62 -20.76 -5.94
N SER A 56 -10.42 -20.62 -6.51
CA SER A 56 -10.03 -21.28 -7.77
C SER A 56 -9.64 -22.75 -7.62
N GLY A 57 -9.79 -23.34 -6.43
CA GLY A 57 -9.25 -24.68 -6.14
C GLY A 57 -7.72 -24.70 -6.24
N GLN A 58 -7.08 -23.58 -5.89
CA GLN A 58 -5.62 -23.43 -5.88
C GLN A 58 -4.97 -23.61 -7.26
N SER A 59 -5.58 -23.03 -8.31
CA SER A 59 -5.05 -23.11 -9.67
C SER A 59 -3.62 -22.57 -9.79
N SER A 60 -2.82 -23.15 -10.71
CA SER A 60 -1.45 -22.73 -10.97
C SER A 60 -1.34 -21.28 -11.47
N THR A 61 -2.33 -20.80 -12.20
CA THR A 61 -2.43 -19.40 -12.65
C THR A 61 -2.57 -18.44 -11.48
N GLU A 62 -3.51 -18.70 -10.56
CA GLU A 62 -3.72 -17.83 -9.40
C GLU A 62 -2.57 -17.96 -8.39
N HIS A 63 -1.94 -19.14 -8.28
CA HIS A 63 -0.70 -19.32 -7.53
C HIS A 63 0.42 -18.41 -8.06
N SER A 64 0.64 -18.43 -9.38
CA SER A 64 1.69 -17.62 -10.02
C SER A 64 1.45 -16.12 -9.82
N LYS A 65 0.19 -15.66 -9.88
CA LYS A 65 -0.17 -14.26 -9.59
C LYS A 65 0.08 -13.91 -8.13
N LEU A 66 -0.28 -14.81 -7.20
CA LEU A 66 -0.07 -14.62 -5.77
C LEU A 66 1.42 -14.51 -5.43
N THR A 67 2.27 -15.41 -5.94
CA THR A 67 3.71 -15.38 -5.71
C THR A 67 4.36 -14.08 -6.19
N ARG A 68 4.01 -13.63 -7.41
CA ARG A 68 4.52 -12.34 -7.93
C ARG A 68 4.10 -11.15 -7.08
N LEU A 69 2.88 -11.18 -6.54
CA LEU A 69 2.39 -10.11 -5.68
C LEU A 69 3.10 -10.11 -4.31
N LEU A 70 3.38 -11.28 -3.75
CA LEU A 70 4.18 -11.43 -2.53
C LEU A 70 5.61 -10.93 -2.74
N GLU A 71 6.26 -11.28 -3.86
CA GLU A 71 7.59 -10.77 -4.22
C GLU A 71 7.62 -9.24 -4.32
N LYS A 72 6.57 -8.65 -4.91
CA LYS A 72 6.41 -7.20 -4.96
C LYS A 72 6.33 -6.60 -3.56
N ILE A 73 5.46 -7.12 -2.69
CA ILE A 73 5.30 -6.62 -1.31
C ILE A 73 6.62 -6.74 -0.55
N ASP A 74 7.30 -7.88 -0.63
CA ASP A 74 8.59 -8.10 0.02
C ASP A 74 9.64 -7.09 -0.43
N SER A 75 9.66 -6.74 -1.73
CA SER A 75 10.59 -5.74 -2.25
C SER A 75 10.35 -4.33 -1.69
N GLU A 76 9.09 -3.97 -1.47
CA GLU A 76 8.68 -2.67 -0.92
C GLU A 76 8.97 -2.58 0.58
N GLU A 77 8.77 -3.67 1.34
CA GLU A 77 9.07 -3.75 2.77
C GLU A 77 10.58 -3.74 3.07
N ARG A 78 11.40 -4.30 2.16
CA ARG A 78 12.87 -4.26 2.28
C ARG A 78 13.47 -2.88 2.00
N HIS A 79 12.69 -1.93 1.49
CA HIS A 79 13.19 -0.58 1.23
C HIS A 79 13.60 0.10 2.56
N PRO A 80 14.77 0.78 2.65
CA PRO A 80 15.45 1.20 3.88
C PRO A 80 14.73 2.18 4.84
N GLY A 81 13.41 2.39 4.72
CA GLY A 81 12.62 3.20 5.66
C GLY A 81 12.09 2.43 6.88
N LEU A 82 12.24 1.09 6.93
CA LEU A 82 11.67 0.22 7.97
C LEU A 82 12.71 -0.53 8.80
N GLY A 83 14.00 -0.38 8.48
CA GLY A 83 15.08 -1.02 9.23
C GLY A 83 15.63 -0.10 10.31
N SER A 84 15.15 -0.24 11.55
CA SER A 84 15.90 -0.13 12.83
C SER A 84 14.94 0.19 13.98
N HIS A 85 14.29 -0.83 14.54
CA HIS A 85 13.93 -0.91 15.96
C HIS A 85 13.93 -2.36 16.41
#